data_AF-A0A9X2JJL9-F1
#
_entry.id   AF-A0A9X2JJL9-F1
#
_cell.length_a   1.000
_cell.length_b   1.000
_cell.length_c   1.000
_cell.angle_alpha   90.00
_cell.angle_beta   90.00
_cell.angle_gamma   90.00
#
_symmetry.space_group_name_H-M   'P 1'
#
loop_
_entity.id
_entity.type
_entity.pdbx_description
1 polymer ?
#
loop_
_entity_poly.entity_id
_entity_poly.type
_entity_poly.pdbx_seq_one_letter_code
_entity_poly.pdbx_strand_id
1 'polypeptide(L)'
;MLRKVLECRRCGYRTVCGRDDLVARLRIVGQLRRDKDPDESIVEALLAEYTPLMTCPGCKEVGLKANDADDEWDDDGDWQAAVLCEICRQPIDPERLEFLPETKRCTECQHKSETGTLPDEDPEFCSRCGALVELRVSRGSGITRYKRFCTGGCRGV
;
A
#
# COMPACT_ATOMS: atom_id res chain seq x y z
N MET A 1 20.77 -19.16 -2.54
CA MET A 1 19.69 -19.24 -3.54
C MET A 1 19.80 -17.99 -4.39
N LEU A 2 20.00 -18.12 -5.70
CA LEU A 2 20.16 -16.93 -6.55
C LEU A 2 18.86 -16.11 -6.66
N ARG A 3 18.87 -14.87 -6.13
CA ARG A 3 17.78 -13.90 -6.23
C ARG A 3 18.34 -12.56 -6.72
N LYS A 4 17.69 -11.95 -7.72
CA LYS A 4 18.08 -10.63 -8.24
C LYS A 4 16.86 -9.74 -8.40
N VAL A 5 17.04 -8.44 -8.23
CA VAL A 5 16.03 -7.42 -8.54
C VAL A 5 16.27 -6.90 -9.95
N LEU A 6 15.26 -7.03 -10.81
CA LEU A 6 15.28 -6.43 -12.15
C LEU A 6 14.59 -5.06 -12.12
N GLU A 7 15.28 -4.01 -12.54
CA GLU A 7 14.75 -2.64 -12.63
C GLU A 7 14.78 -2.09 -14.07
N CYS A 8 13.72 -1.36 -14.44
CA CYS A 8 13.66 -0.58 -15.67
C CYS A 8 13.74 0.91 -15.36
N ARG A 9 14.76 1.59 -15.88
CA ARG A 9 14.93 3.05 -15.69
C ARG A 9 13.87 3.91 -16.39
N ARG A 10 13.15 3.37 -17.37
CA ARG A 10 12.18 4.14 -18.19
C ARG A 10 10.79 4.22 -17.59
N CYS A 11 10.28 3.11 -17.05
CA CYS A 11 8.92 3.05 -16.48
C CYS A 11 8.89 2.81 -14.97
N GLY A 12 10.06 2.62 -14.33
CA GLY A 12 10.14 2.29 -12.91
C GLY A 12 9.72 0.87 -12.57
N TYR A 13 9.53 0.00 -13.56
CA TYR A 13 9.23 -1.41 -13.32
C TYR A 13 10.33 -2.04 -12.47
N ARG A 14 9.95 -2.64 -11.34
CA ARG A 14 10.84 -3.35 -10.42
C ARG A 14 10.20 -4.69 -10.08
N THR A 15 10.98 -5.77 -10.15
CA THR A 15 10.51 -7.11 -9.79
C THR A 15 11.64 -7.91 -9.16
N VAL A 16 11.30 -8.75 -8.19
CA VAL A 16 12.22 -9.75 -7.63
C VAL A 16 12.09 -11.00 -8.49
N CYS A 17 13.22 -11.49 -9.00
CA CYS A 17 13.28 -12.71 -9.80
C CYS A 17 14.13 -13.75 -9.07
N GLY A 18 13.55 -14.92 -8.85
CA GLY A 18 14.29 -16.09 -8.40
C GLY A 18 15.06 -16.75 -9.55
N ARG A 19 15.88 -17.76 -9.24
CA ARG A 19 16.65 -18.53 -10.21
C ARG A 19 15.83 -18.97 -11.44
N ASP A 20 14.65 -19.55 -11.22
CA ASP A 20 13.79 -20.05 -12.31
C ASP A 20 13.31 -18.92 -13.24
N ASP A 21 12.94 -17.77 -12.69
CA ASP A 21 12.52 -16.60 -13.46
C ASP A 21 13.69 -16.03 -14.29
N LEU A 22 14.88 -16.00 -13.72
CA LEU A 22 16.10 -15.54 -14.39
C LEU A 22 16.48 -16.47 -15.55
N VAL A 23 16.42 -17.79 -15.32
CA VAL A 23 16.65 -18.82 -16.36
C VAL A 23 15.61 -18.67 -17.48
N ALA A 24 14.33 -18.51 -17.15
CA ALA A 24 13.28 -18.31 -18.15
C ALA A 24 13.54 -17.06 -19.01
N ARG A 25 13.98 -15.95 -18.40
CA ARG A 25 14.32 -14.72 -19.12
C ARG A 25 15.56 -14.87 -20.00
N LEU A 26 16.62 -15.52 -19.52
CA LEU A 26 17.80 -15.82 -20.33
C LEU A 26 17.50 -16.77 -21.50
N ARG A 27 16.52 -17.68 -21.35
CA ARG A 27 16.01 -18.51 -22.45
C ARG A 27 15.30 -17.68 -23.52
N ILE A 28 14.53 -16.66 -23.14
CA ILE A 28 13.88 -15.74 -24.10
C ILE A 28 14.92 -14.97 -24.93
N VAL A 29 16.03 -14.57 -24.32
CA VAL A 29 17.17 -13.90 -25.02
C VAL A 29 17.99 -14.90 -25.85
N GLY A 30 17.71 -16.21 -25.74
CA GLY A 30 18.33 -17.26 -26.55
C GLY A 30 19.67 -17.77 -26.04
N GLN A 31 20.10 -17.38 -24.84
CA GLN A 31 21.42 -17.73 -24.29
C GLN A 31 21.45 -19.12 -23.62
N LEU A 32 20.31 -19.64 -23.19
CA LEU A 32 20.20 -20.96 -22.58
C LEU A 32 19.48 -21.91 -23.52
N ARG A 33 20.21 -22.50 -24.48
CA ARG A 33 19.59 -23.23 -25.59
C ARG A 33 19.19 -24.67 -25.25
N ARG A 34 19.89 -25.38 -24.35
CA ARG A 34 19.68 -26.83 -24.14
C ARG A 34 20.01 -27.38 -22.74
N ASP A 35 20.53 -26.58 -21.83
CA ASP A 35 20.75 -27.09 -20.47
C ASP A 35 19.46 -27.03 -19.65
N LYS A 36 19.10 -28.17 -19.08
CA LYS A 36 17.85 -28.31 -18.32
C LYS A 36 17.95 -27.56 -16.99
N ASP A 37 19.15 -27.54 -16.42
CA ASP A 37 19.42 -26.97 -15.10
C ASP A 37 20.85 -26.36 -15.06
N PRO A 38 21.05 -25.15 -15.60
CA PRO A 38 22.35 -24.49 -15.57
C PRO A 38 22.74 -24.11 -14.13
N ASP A 39 24.01 -24.28 -13.79
CA ASP A 39 24.57 -23.87 -12.50
C ASP A 39 24.31 -22.38 -12.20
N GLU A 40 24.11 -22.05 -10.92
CA GLU A 40 23.81 -20.69 -10.47
C GLU A 40 24.91 -19.68 -10.89
N SER A 41 26.18 -20.10 -10.86
CA SER A 41 27.32 -19.27 -11.27
C SER A 41 27.29 -18.90 -12.76
N ILE A 42 26.80 -19.81 -13.61
CA ILE A 42 26.65 -19.56 -15.05
C ILE A 42 25.49 -18.59 -15.27
N VAL A 43 24.38 -18.77 -14.57
CA VAL A 43 23.22 -17.88 -14.64
C VAL A 43 23.60 -16.47 -14.20
N GLU A 44 24.38 -16.32 -13.14
CA GLU A 44 24.85 -15.03 -12.66
C GLU A 44 25.77 -14.32 -13.66
N ALA A 45 26.76 -15.02 -14.20
CA ALA A 45 27.66 -14.47 -15.21
C ALA A 45 26.90 -14.00 -16.46
N LEU A 46 25.94 -14.80 -16.94
CA LEU A 46 25.10 -14.45 -18.08
C LEU A 46 24.16 -13.28 -17.77
N LEU A 47 23.62 -13.18 -16.55
CA LEU A 47 22.77 -12.05 -16.18
C LEU A 47 23.54 -10.72 -16.24
N ALA A 48 24.76 -10.67 -15.72
CA ALA A 48 25.56 -9.45 -15.74
C ALA A 48 25.77 -8.93 -17.19
N GLU A 49 25.97 -9.83 -18.14
CA GLU A 49 26.22 -9.50 -19.54
C GLU A 49 24.93 -9.20 -20.34
N TYR A 50 23.86 -9.98 -20.13
CA TYR A 50 22.68 -9.95 -21.01
C TYR A 50 21.49 -9.16 -20.46
N THR A 51 21.49 -8.76 -19.18
CA THR A 51 20.38 -7.95 -18.63
C THR A 51 20.16 -6.62 -19.36
N PRO A 52 21.20 -5.88 -19.80
CA PRO A 52 21.03 -4.68 -20.63
C PRO A 52 20.37 -4.95 -22.00
N LEU A 53 20.39 -6.20 -22.47
CA LEU A 53 19.76 -6.61 -23.73
C LEU A 53 18.32 -7.14 -23.52
N MET A 54 17.89 -7.30 -22.27
CA MET A 54 16.54 -7.75 -21.94
C MET A 54 15.51 -6.64 -22.13
N THR A 55 14.34 -7.06 -22.59
CA THR A 55 13.17 -6.20 -22.77
C THR A 55 12.37 -6.09 -21.48
N CYS A 56 11.98 -4.86 -21.11
CA CYS A 56 11.09 -4.60 -20.00
C CYS A 56 9.66 -5.09 -20.31
N PRO A 57 9.02 -5.90 -19.45
CA PRO A 57 7.66 -6.38 -19.68
C PRO A 57 6.59 -5.27 -19.64
N GLY A 58 6.83 -4.18 -18.89
CA GLY A 58 5.91 -3.04 -18.81
C GLY A 58 5.93 -2.13 -20.04
N CYS A 59 7.07 -1.49 -20.31
CA CYS A 59 7.20 -0.49 -21.38
C CYS A 59 7.83 -1.00 -22.69
N LYS A 60 8.24 -2.26 -22.75
CA LYS A 60 8.94 -2.88 -23.88
C LYS A 60 10.28 -2.24 -24.26
N GLU A 61 10.84 -1.39 -23.39
CA GLU A 61 12.16 -0.82 -23.58
C GLU A 61 13.25 -1.88 -23.32
N VAL A 62 14.33 -1.84 -24.11
CA VAL A 62 15.52 -2.67 -23.90
C VAL A 62 16.47 -1.96 -22.92
N GLY A 63 17.02 -2.68 -21.95
CA GLY A 63 17.92 -2.10 -20.96
C GLY A 63 17.42 -2.24 -19.54
N LEU A 64 17.15 -3.47 -19.11
CA LEU A 64 16.97 -3.74 -17.69
C LEU A 64 18.32 -3.67 -16.98
N LYS A 65 18.28 -3.52 -15.66
CA LYS A 65 19.41 -3.79 -14.78
C LYS A 65 19.06 -4.87 -13.79
N ALA A 66 20.05 -5.68 -13.45
CA ALA A 66 19.98 -6.64 -12.36
C ALA A 66 20.82 -6.11 -11.21
N ASN A 67 20.21 -6.00 -10.04
CA ASN A 67 20.90 -5.79 -8.78
C ASN A 67 20.73 -7.04 -7.92
N ASP A 68 21.64 -7.26 -6.98
CA ASP A 68 21.43 -8.25 -5.93
C ASP A 68 20.13 -7.94 -5.18
N ALA A 69 19.31 -8.98 -4.98
CA ALA A 69 18.26 -8.88 -4.00
C ALA A 69 18.95 -9.08 -2.66
N ASP A 70 19.19 -7.99 -1.92
CA ASP A 70 19.76 -8.10 -0.58
C ASP A 70 18.90 -9.07 0.24
N ASP A 71 19.51 -10.18 0.67
CA ASP A 71 18.92 -11.13 1.62
C ASP A 71 18.80 -10.50 3.03
N GLU A 72 19.17 -9.23 3.23
CA GLU A 72 18.91 -8.45 4.46
C GLU A 72 17.40 -8.25 4.72
N TRP A 73 16.53 -8.70 3.84
CA TRP A 73 15.07 -8.72 4.05
C TRP A 73 14.56 -10.09 4.53
N ASP A 74 15.46 -11.05 4.79
CA ASP A 74 15.12 -12.41 5.20
C ASP A 74 16.06 -12.91 6.32
N ASP A 75 16.30 -12.10 7.36
CA ASP A 75 16.52 -12.62 8.73
C ASP A 75 16.39 -11.54 9.83
N ASP A 76 15.56 -11.83 10.83
CA ASP A 76 15.49 -11.24 12.18
C ASP A 76 15.44 -9.71 12.35
N GLY A 77 14.22 -9.16 12.58
CA GLY A 77 14.16 -8.00 13.50
C GLY A 77 12.93 -7.11 13.58
N ASP A 78 12.03 -7.03 12.59
CA ASP A 78 10.94 -6.04 12.70
C ASP A 78 9.63 -6.41 11.98
N TRP A 79 9.26 -7.69 12.03
CA TRP A 79 7.87 -8.12 11.78
C TRP A 79 6.94 -7.76 12.94
N GLN A 80 7.28 -6.77 13.77
CA GLN A 80 6.29 -6.12 14.63
C GLN A 80 5.33 -5.40 13.70
N ALA A 81 4.23 -6.07 13.38
CA ALA A 81 3.13 -5.49 12.61
C ALA A 81 2.76 -4.16 13.26
N ALA A 82 3.24 -3.06 12.68
CA ALA A 82 3.09 -1.74 13.27
C ALA A 82 1.59 -1.50 13.48
N VAL A 83 1.17 -1.44 14.75
CA VAL A 83 -0.24 -1.23 15.08
C VAL A 83 -0.57 0.20 14.63
N LEU A 84 -1.41 0.31 13.61
CA LEU A 84 -1.78 1.61 13.04
C LEU A 84 -2.93 2.23 13.84
N CYS A 85 -2.90 3.55 13.98
CA CYS A 85 -4.00 4.29 14.59
C CYS A 85 -5.28 4.19 13.74
N GLU A 86 -6.42 3.95 14.39
CA GLU A 86 -7.72 3.84 13.70
C GLU A 86 -8.19 5.15 13.01
N ILE A 87 -7.69 6.31 13.44
CA ILE A 87 -8.07 7.63 12.90
C ILE A 87 -7.09 8.10 11.82
N CYS A 88 -5.81 8.28 12.15
CA CYS A 88 -4.83 8.86 11.21
C CYS A 88 -4.03 7.83 10.41
N ARG A 89 -4.16 6.54 10.73
CA ARG A 89 -3.39 5.43 10.13
C ARG A 89 -1.87 5.57 10.22
N GLN A 90 -1.38 6.43 11.10
CA GLN A 90 0.03 6.48 11.44
C GLN A 90 0.37 5.36 12.42
N PRO A 91 1.59 4.82 12.38
CA PRO A 91 2.05 3.83 13.34
C PRO A 91 1.96 4.39 14.76
N ILE A 92 1.47 3.57 15.70
CA ILE A 92 1.48 3.88 17.13
C ILE A 92 2.90 3.61 17.64
N ASP A 93 3.39 4.52 18.48
CA ASP A 93 4.72 4.41 19.08
C ASP A 93 4.89 3.05 19.80
N PRO A 94 5.97 2.29 19.51
CA PRO A 94 6.17 0.97 20.06
C PRO A 94 6.29 0.99 21.58
N GLU A 95 6.91 2.01 22.18
CA GLU A 95 7.00 2.13 23.65
C GLU A 95 5.58 2.17 24.25
N ARG A 96 4.64 2.84 23.58
CA ARG A 96 3.23 2.87 24.00
C ARG A 96 2.54 1.52 23.91
N LEU A 97 2.83 0.73 22.88
CA LEU A 97 2.28 -0.61 22.71
C LEU A 97 2.86 -1.60 23.71
N GLU A 98 4.10 -1.42 24.14
CA GLU A 98 4.72 -2.20 25.22
C GLU A 98 4.01 -1.97 26.56
N PHE A 99 3.68 -0.71 26.89
CA PHE A 99 2.94 -0.39 28.12
C PHE A 99 1.44 -0.69 28.02
N LEU A 100 0.84 -0.48 26.86
CA LEU A 100 -0.61 -0.58 26.61
C LEU A 100 -0.88 -1.30 25.27
N PRO A 101 -0.82 -2.65 25.24
CA PRO A 101 -0.93 -3.42 24.00
C PRO A 101 -2.31 -3.36 23.34
N GLU A 102 -3.36 -2.99 24.07
CA GLU A 102 -4.73 -2.85 23.54
C GLU A 102 -5.01 -1.46 22.90
N THR A 103 -4.00 -0.61 22.82
CA THR A 103 -4.13 0.76 22.31
C THR A 103 -4.44 0.78 20.81
N LYS A 104 -5.59 1.37 20.43
CA LYS A 104 -6.03 1.52 19.03
C LYS A 104 -5.78 2.91 18.42
N ARG A 105 -5.35 3.88 19.24
CA ARG A 105 -5.17 5.30 18.84
C ARG A 105 -3.75 5.79 19.13
N CYS A 106 -3.21 6.66 18.28
CA CYS A 106 -1.99 7.40 18.62
C CYS A 106 -2.28 8.49 19.67
N THR A 107 -1.23 8.99 20.32
CA THR A 107 -1.31 10.06 21.35
C THR A 107 -2.06 11.29 20.85
N GLU A 108 -1.74 11.75 19.65
CA GLU A 108 -2.38 12.92 19.02
C GLU A 108 -3.90 12.73 18.83
N CYS A 109 -4.31 11.57 18.32
CA CYS A 109 -5.72 11.27 18.09
C CYS A 109 -6.46 11.00 19.41
N GLN A 110 -5.79 10.39 20.38
CA GLN A 110 -6.32 10.22 21.74
C GLN A 110 -6.56 11.59 22.40
N HIS A 111 -5.59 12.49 22.35
CA HIS A 111 -5.72 13.84 22.90
C HIS A 111 -6.84 14.64 22.19
N LYS A 112 -6.98 14.51 20.86
CA LYS A 112 -8.10 15.12 20.11
C LYS A 112 -9.47 14.56 20.52
N SER A 113 -9.54 13.27 20.87
CA SER A 113 -10.77 12.67 21.40
C SER A 113 -11.11 13.18 22.80
N GLU A 114 -10.12 13.28 23.68
CA GLU A 114 -10.30 13.77 25.06
C GLU A 114 -10.65 15.27 25.11
N THR A 115 -10.16 16.04 24.14
CA THR A 115 -10.47 17.47 23.98
C THR A 115 -11.76 17.75 23.21
N GLY A 116 -12.53 16.72 22.81
CA GLY A 116 -13.81 16.86 22.11
C GLY A 116 -13.72 17.50 20.72
N THR A 117 -12.55 17.44 20.08
CA THR A 117 -12.33 18.03 18.74
C THR A 117 -12.51 17.02 17.61
N LEU A 118 -12.67 15.74 17.93
CA LEU A 118 -13.17 14.77 16.95
C LEU A 118 -14.69 14.92 16.84
N PRO A 119 -15.25 14.91 15.63
CA PRO A 119 -16.69 14.79 15.48
C PRO A 119 -17.11 13.41 15.98
N ASP A 120 -17.65 13.34 17.19
CA ASP A 120 -18.28 12.15 17.80
C ASP A 120 -19.60 11.76 17.13
N GLU A 121 -19.99 12.46 16.06
CA GLU A 121 -21.28 12.27 15.42
C GLU A 121 -21.10 11.37 14.20
N ASP A 122 -21.52 10.11 14.34
CA ASP A 122 -21.81 9.26 13.19
C ASP A 122 -22.72 10.06 12.23
N PRO A 123 -22.34 10.21 10.95
CA PRO A 123 -23.12 10.99 10.03
C PRO A 123 -24.54 10.42 9.92
N GLU A 124 -25.57 11.23 10.23
CA GLU A 124 -26.96 10.81 10.10
C GLU A 124 -27.27 10.58 8.61
N PHE A 125 -27.67 9.36 8.25
CA PHE A 125 -28.12 9.02 6.90
C PHE A 125 -29.64 8.93 6.83
N CYS A 126 -30.21 9.33 5.70
CA CYS A 126 -31.64 9.22 5.46
C CYS A 126 -32.03 7.75 5.29
N SER A 127 -32.94 7.25 6.13
CA SER A 127 -33.46 5.87 6.09
C SER A 127 -34.12 5.47 4.76
N ARG A 128 -34.48 6.45 3.92
CA ARG A 128 -35.18 6.23 2.65
C ARG A 128 -34.27 6.17 1.43
N CYS A 129 -33.16 6.91 1.42
CA CYS A 129 -32.29 7.03 0.24
C CYS A 129 -30.80 6.89 0.53
N GLY A 130 -30.39 6.76 1.81
CA GLY A 130 -29.00 6.62 2.22
C GLY A 130 -28.15 7.89 2.05
N ALA A 131 -28.73 9.01 1.59
CA ALA A 131 -28.01 10.28 1.50
C ALA A 131 -27.83 10.93 2.88
N LEU A 132 -26.78 11.75 3.02
CA LEU A 132 -26.48 12.49 4.26
C LEU A 132 -27.62 13.43 4.65
N VAL A 133 -27.90 13.51 5.94
CA VAL A 133 -28.86 14.44 6.56
C VAL A 133 -28.09 15.59 7.18
N GLU A 134 -28.53 16.81 6.88
CA GLU A 134 -27.99 18.03 7.49
C GLU A 134 -29.06 18.73 8.33
N LEU A 135 -28.66 19.30 9.47
CA LEU A 135 -29.50 20.22 10.24
C LEU A 135 -29.46 21.60 9.60
N ARG A 136 -30.60 22.09 9.12
CA ARG A 136 -30.75 23.44 8.56
C ARG A 136 -31.81 24.23 9.32
N VAL A 137 -31.59 25.53 9.45
CA VAL A 137 -32.60 26.46 9.99
C VAL A 137 -33.71 26.67 8.97
N SER A 138 -34.96 26.52 9.40
CA SER A 138 -36.10 26.77 8.51
C SER A 138 -36.31 28.28 8.33
N ARG A 139 -36.40 28.74 7.08
CA ARG A 139 -36.48 30.16 6.69
C ARG A 139 -37.89 30.78 6.86
N GLY A 140 -38.66 30.30 7.84
CA GLY A 140 -39.98 30.85 8.14
C GLY A 140 -39.88 32.13 8.98
N SER A 141 -40.75 33.10 8.71
CA SER A 141 -40.91 34.30 9.55
C SER A 141 -41.48 33.90 10.92
N GLY A 142 -40.60 33.66 11.91
CA GLY A 142 -40.95 33.21 13.27
C GLY A 142 -39.73 32.69 14.05
N ILE A 143 -39.97 31.95 15.13
CA ILE A 143 -38.91 31.28 15.92
C ILE A 143 -38.05 30.39 15.02
N THR A 144 -36.72 30.52 15.15
CA THR A 144 -35.74 29.65 14.49
C THR A 144 -36.00 28.20 14.86
N ARG A 145 -36.47 27.41 13.90
CA ARG A 145 -36.60 25.95 14.04
C ARG A 145 -35.54 25.26 13.22
N TYR A 146 -34.74 24.43 13.87
CA TYR A 146 -33.83 23.49 13.21
C TYR A 146 -34.65 22.32 12.67
N LYS A 147 -34.46 21.98 11.40
CA LYS A 147 -35.07 20.83 10.75
C LYS A 147 -34.00 20.00 10.04
N ARG A 148 -34.14 18.68 10.11
CA ARG A 148 -33.36 17.72 9.32
C ARG A 148 -33.70 17.86 7.84
N PHE A 149 -32.69 17.95 6.99
CA PHE A 149 -32.82 18.08 5.54
C PHE A 149 -32.00 17.00 4.84
N CYS A 150 -32.65 16.20 4.00
CA CYS A 150 -31.96 15.20 3.18
C CYS A 150 -31.24 15.87 2.01
N THR A 151 -29.94 15.66 1.87
CA THR A 151 -29.16 16.13 0.71
C THR A 151 -29.58 15.47 -0.61
N GLY A 152 -30.13 14.25 -0.55
CA GLY A 152 -30.69 13.51 -1.69
C GLY A 152 -32.08 13.95 -2.15
N GLY A 153 -32.67 15.00 -1.54
CA GLY A 153 -33.93 15.60 -2.01
C GLY A 153 -35.22 14.85 -1.63
N CYS A 154 -35.14 13.84 -0.74
CA CYS A 154 -36.32 13.13 -0.26
C CYS A 154 -37.21 14.02 0.62
N ARG A 155 -38.53 14.01 0.37
CA ARG A 155 -39.53 14.64 1.24
C ARG A 155 -39.90 13.67 2.38
N GLY A 156 -39.23 13.81 3.51
CA GLY A 156 -39.44 13.00 4.72
C GLY A 156 -38.12 12.43 5.22
N VAL A 157 -37.50 13.14 6.16
CA VAL A 157 -36.43 12.66 7.04
C VAL A 157 -37.02 12.52 8.43
#